data_AF-A0A9E0PXU2-F1
#
_entry.id   AF-A0A9E0PXU2-F1
#
_cell.length_a   1.000
_cell.length_b   1.000
_cell.length_c   1.000
_cell.angle_alpha   90.00
_cell.angle_beta   90.00
_cell.angle_gamma   90.00
#
_symmetry.space_group_name_H-M   'P 1'
#
loop_
_entity.id
_entity.type
_entity.pdbx_description
1 polymer ?
#
loop_
_entity_poly.entity_id
_entity_poly.type
_entity_poly.pdbx_seq_one_letter_code
_entity_poly.pdbx_strand_id
1 'polypeptide(L)'
;MRTTVNLPADLHNAVASIAAHSRKSMNQTVADLIRQALAQPATPVDAEGNALVRVDKATGLPTVRSPRPVSAEDVRALEDD
;
A
#
# COMPACT_ATOMS: atom_id res chain seq x y z
N MET A 1 22.74 4.18 8.88
CA MET A 1 23.16 5.51 8.41
C MET A 1 22.11 6.53 8.84
N ARG A 2 22.50 7.76 9.22
CA ARG A 2 21.55 8.83 9.59
C ARG A 2 21.34 9.75 8.39
N THR A 3 20.08 9.93 8.00
CA THR A 3 19.69 10.80 6.89
C THR A 3 18.72 11.85 7.40
N THR A 4 18.94 13.10 7.02
CA THR A 4 18.01 14.20 7.30
C THR A 4 17.23 14.48 6.02
N VAL A 5 15.91 14.50 6.10
CA VAL A 5 15.02 14.79 4.97
C VAL A 5 14.10 15.95 5.34
N ASN A 6 13.84 16.84 4.37
CA ASN A 6 12.84 17.88 4.54
C ASN A 6 11.47 17.29 4.23
N LEU A 7 10.55 17.33 5.20
CA LEU A 7 9.21 16.79 5.05
C LEU A 7 8.20 17.94 5.06
N PRO A 8 7.32 18.04 4.04
CA PRO A 8 6.18 18.95 4.08
C PRO A 8 5.34 18.79 5.35
N ALA A 9 4.75 19.89 5.83
CA ALA A 9 4.00 19.89 7.09
C ALA A 9 2.84 18.88 7.12
N ASP A 10 2.15 18.69 6.00
CA ASP A 10 1.10 17.69 5.84
C ASP A 10 1.61 16.27 6.11
N LEU A 11 2.68 15.86 5.42
CA LEU A 11 3.29 14.55 5.60
C LEU A 11 3.85 14.36 7.02
N HIS A 12 4.43 15.41 7.61
CA HIS A 12 4.88 15.36 9.00
C HIS A 12 3.72 15.06 9.97
N ASN A 13 2.58 15.73 9.79
CA ASN A 13 1.39 15.52 10.62
C ASN A 13 0.80 14.12 10.42
N ALA A 14 0.72 13.66 9.18
CA ALA A 14 0.25 12.31 8.86
C ALA A 14 1.12 11.24 9.54
N VAL A 15 2.45 11.34 9.39
CA VAL A 15 3.39 10.40 10.01
C VAL A 15 3.32 10.45 11.54
N ALA A 16 3.20 11.64 12.14
CA ALA A 16 3.05 11.79 13.58
C ALA A 16 1.76 11.11 14.09
N SER A 17 0.66 11.27 13.37
CA SER A 17 -0.62 10.61 13.69
C SER A 17 -0.52 9.09 13.60
N ILE A 18 0.12 8.56 12.55
CA ILE A 18 0.35 7.12 12.38
C ILE A 18 1.23 6.58 13.51
N ALA A 19 2.32 7.28 13.84
CA ALA A 19 3.23 6.90 14.92
C ALA A 19 2.52 6.84 16.28
N ALA A 20 1.66 7.82 16.57
CA ALA A 20 0.86 7.85 17.79
C ALA A 20 -0.12 6.67 17.85
N HIS A 21 -0.84 6.40 16.76
CA HIS A 21 -1.79 5.31 16.68
C HIS A 21 -1.12 3.93 16.81
N SER A 22 0.00 3.72 16.11
CA SER A 22 0.76 2.47 16.15
C SER A 22 1.68 2.34 17.36
N ARG A 23 1.71 3.32 18.27
CA ARG A 23 2.59 3.36 19.46
C ARG A 23 4.07 3.16 19.13
N LYS A 24 4.51 3.65 17.97
CA LYS A 24 5.90 3.59 17.49
C LYS A 24 6.53 4.98 17.47
N SER A 25 7.87 5.05 17.47
CA SER A 25 8.56 6.33 17.28
C SER A 25 8.40 6.85 15.84
N MET A 26 8.40 8.17 15.66
CA MET A 26 8.22 8.79 14.34
C MET A 26 9.27 8.31 13.32
N ASN A 27 10.55 8.23 13.72
CA ASN A 27 11.62 7.72 12.85
C ASN A 27 11.41 6.25 12.46
N GLN A 28 10.92 5.43 13.38
CA GLN A 28 10.65 4.02 13.09
C GLN A 28 9.49 3.90 12.10
N THR A 29 8.42 4.67 12.29
CA THR A 29 7.28 4.75 11.36
C THR A 29 7.72 5.20 9.97
N VAL A 30 8.54 6.26 9.86
CA VAL A 30 9.08 6.73 8.57
C VAL A 30 9.88 5.63 7.88
N ALA A 31 10.77 4.94 8.62
CA ALA A 31 11.58 3.87 8.05
C ALA A 31 10.72 2.69 7.56
N ASP A 32 9.66 2.36 8.29
CA ASP A 32 8.70 1.32 7.92
C ASP A 32 7.95 1.68 6.64
N LEU A 33 7.41 2.91 6.57
CA LEU A 33 6.67 3.39 5.41
C LEU A 33 7.55 3.44 4.16
N ILE A 34 8.81 3.87 4.28
CA ILE A 34 9.76 3.87 3.16
C ILE A 34 10.06 2.43 2.71
N ARG A 35 10.30 1.51 3.66
CA ARG A 35 10.53 0.10 3.31
C ARG A 35 9.31 -0.50 2.62
N GLN A 36 8.11 -0.23 3.12
CA GLN A 36 6.86 -0.72 2.54
C GLN A 36 6.62 -0.14 1.14
N ALA A 37 6.92 1.14 0.91
CA ALA A 37 6.79 1.76 -0.40
C ALA A 37 7.79 1.17 -1.42
N LEU A 38 9.01 0.84 -0.97
CA LEU A 38 10.04 0.24 -1.83
C LEU A 38 9.83 -1.27 -2.05
N ALA A 39 9.19 -1.97 -1.11
CA ALA A 39 8.90 -3.40 -1.22
C ALA A 39 7.65 -3.68 -2.05
N GLN A 40 6.73 -2.70 -2.17
CA GLN A 40 5.60 -2.84 -3.08
C GLN A 40 6.11 -2.86 -4.52
N PRO A 41 5.83 -3.92 -5.30
CA PRO A 41 6.02 -3.86 -6.73
C PRO A 41 5.20 -2.67 -7.25
N ALA A 42 5.79 -1.89 -8.17
CA ALA A 42 5.09 -0.82 -8.86
C ALA A 42 3.70 -1.34 -9.22
N THR A 43 2.64 -0.61 -8.82
CA THR A 43 1.24 -1.04 -8.93
C THR A 43 1.10 -1.81 -10.23
N PRO A 44 0.78 -3.12 -10.19
CA PRO A 44 0.86 -3.91 -11.38
C PRO A 44 -0.05 -3.22 -12.40
N VAL A 45 0.57 -2.81 -13.49
CA VAL A 45 -0.10 -2.19 -14.62
C VAL A 45 -0.29 -3.29 -15.64
N ASP A 46 -1.47 -3.35 -16.26
CA ASP A 46 -1.61 -4.19 -17.43
C ASP A 46 -0.65 -3.73 -18.55
N ALA A 47 -0.55 -4.51 -19.63
CA ALA A 47 0.29 -4.17 -20.78
C ALA A 47 -0.08 -2.82 -21.44
N GLU A 48 -1.25 -2.27 -21.10
CA GLU A 48 -1.80 -1.01 -21.59
C GLU A 48 -1.57 0.15 -20.60
N GLY A 49 -0.86 -0.10 -19.49
CA GLY A 49 -0.48 0.92 -18.50
C GLY A 49 -1.57 1.24 -17.48
N ASN A 50 -2.66 0.47 -17.41
CA ASN A 50 -3.72 0.70 -16.44
C ASN A 50 -3.40 0.02 -15.12
N ALA A 51 -3.55 0.75 -14.01
CA ALA A 51 -3.51 0.17 -12.68
C ALA A 51 -4.49 -1.02 -12.60
N LEU A 52 -3.99 -2.19 -12.17
CA LEU A 52 -4.83 -3.38 -11.98
C LEU A 52 -5.92 -3.16 -10.93
N VAL A 53 -5.79 -2.15 -10.07
CA VAL A 53 -6.81 -1.71 -9.13
C VAL A 53 -7.55 -0.50 -9.71
N ARG A 54 -8.82 -0.67 -10.07
CA ARG A 54 -9.72 0.42 -10.52
C ARG A 54 -10.89 0.56 -9.56
N VAL A 55 -11.24 1.79 -9.19
CA VAL A 55 -12.46 2.03 -8.39
C VAL A 55 -13.66 1.99 -9.33
N ASP A 56 -14.59 1.08 -9.07
CA ASP A 56 -15.83 0.98 -9.83
C ASP A 56 -16.75 2.19 -9.51
N LYS A 57 -17.31 2.81 -10.55
CA LYS A 57 -18.09 4.05 -10.41
C LYS A 57 -19.50 3.82 -9.88
N ALA A 58 -20.05 2.62 -10.02
CA ALA A 58 -21.40 2.30 -9.57
C ALA A 58 -21.43 1.92 -8.09
N THR A 59 -20.40 1.21 -7.63
CA THR A 59 -20.30 0.68 -6.26
C THR A 59 -19.34 1.45 -5.36
N GLY A 60 -18.40 2.21 -5.95
CA GLY A 60 -17.34 2.90 -5.21
C GLY A 60 -16.26 1.97 -4.66
N LEU A 61 -16.29 0.68 -5.01
CA LEU A 61 -15.37 -0.32 -4.48
C LEU A 61 -14.13 -0.49 -5.38
N PRO A 62 -12.94 -0.76 -4.80
CA PRO A 62 -11.76 -1.13 -5.57
C PRO A 62 -11.98 -2.50 -6.23
N THR A 63 -11.77 -2.55 -7.54
CA THR A 63 -11.94 -3.73 -8.39
C THR A 63 -10.59 -4.10 -8.98
N VAL A 64 -10.27 -5.40 -9.00
CA VAL A 64 -9.04 -5.93 -9.59
C VAL A 64 -9.35 -6.95 -10.67
N ARG A 65 -8.69 -6.85 -11.83
CA ARG A 65 -8.79 -7.87 -12.88
C ARG A 65 -7.64 -8.86 -12.77
N SER A 66 -7.99 -10.13 -12.56
CA SER A 66 -7.05 -11.24 -12.68
C SER A 66 -6.96 -11.70 -14.14
N PRO A 67 -5.75 -11.98 -14.67
CA PRO A 67 -5.57 -12.53 -16.01
C PRO A 67 -6.06 -13.99 -16.14
N ARG A 68 -6.29 -14.67 -15.01
CA ARG A 68 -6.85 -16.03 -14.95
C ARG A 68 -8.11 -16.06 -14.07
N PRO A 69 -9.09 -16.94 -14.36
CA PRO A 69 -10.23 -17.11 -13.46
C PRO A 69 -9.74 -17.52 -12.06
N VAL A 70 -10.26 -16.84 -11.04
CA VAL A 70 -9.98 -17.14 -9.63
C VAL A 70 -10.90 -18.30 -9.22
N SER A 71 -10.31 -19.38 -8.74
CA SER A 71 -11.02 -20.60 -8.35
C SER A 71 -11.18 -20.71 -6.83
N ALA A 72 -12.04 -21.62 -6.36
CA ALA A 72 -12.22 -21.86 -4.93
C ALA A 72 -10.97 -22.45 -4.26
N GLU A 73 -10.14 -23.18 -4.99
CA GLU A 73 -8.83 -23.68 -4.52
C GLU A 73 -7.84 -22.52 -4.33
N ASP A 74 -7.81 -21.53 -5.24
CA ASP A 74 -6.97 -20.33 -5.10
C ASP A 74 -7.32 -19.54 -3.83
N VAL A 75 -8.61 -19.47 -3.49
CA VAL A 75 -9.08 -18.78 -2.27
C VAL A 75 -8.72 -19.58 -1.01
N ARG A 76 -8.89 -20.91 -1.05
CA ARG A 76 -8.58 -21.78 0.11
C ARG A 76 -7.09 -21.85 0.42
N ALA A 77 -6.23 -21.70 -0.59
CA ALA A 77 -4.78 -21.72 -0.43
C ALA A 77 -4.22 -20.42 0.19
N LEU A 78 -5.03 -19.36 0.27
CA LEU A 78 -4.64 -18.13 0.94
C LEU A 78 -4.75 -18.32 2.46
N GLU A 79 -3.65 -18.17 3.17
CA GLU A 79 -3.64 -18.14 4.64
C GLU A 79 -4.15 -16.77 5.11
N ASP A 80 -5.04 -16.76 6.10
CA ASP A 80 -5.52 -15.54 6.77
C ASP A 80 -4.52 -15.22 7.88
N ASP A 81 -3.69 -14.18 7.69
CA ASP A 81 -2.73 -13.66 8.70
C ASP A 81 -3.25 -12.36 9.31
#